data_AF-A0A9N8VE97-F1
#
_entry.id   AF-A0A9N8VE97-F1
#
_cell.length_a   1.000
_cell.length_b   1.000
_cell.length_c   1.000
_cell.angle_alpha   90.00
_cell.angle_beta   90.00
_cell.angle_gamma   90.00
#
_symmetry.space_group_name_H-M   'P 1'
#
loop_
_entity.id
_entity.type
_entity.pdbx_description
1 polymer ?
#
loop_
_entity_poly.entity_id
_entity_poly.type
_entity_poly.pdbx_seq_one_letter_code
_entity_poly.pdbx_strand_id
1 'polypeptide(L)'
;MNACRSNSRGRIGKNKYIILNHCVIIPENLLREARTYKGIKVYNTQSTNLFHTYSDQLTRFVNILIRLAEVVQLKLEDIHVYYYDDSSKVAFNKDKALYFNFKSYLELHDDECKFGNICNAMSYWFIMVCHELAHNFALEHNATHEYYFTSYVMAYMSSIFNAIFNTINIISSIINFVN
;
A
#
# COMPACT_ATOMS: atom_id res chain seq x y z
N MET A 1 -30.84 29.07 -3.73
CA MET A 1 -29.52 28.48 -3.38
C MET A 1 -28.93 27.89 -4.66
N ASN A 2 -28.01 28.59 -5.29
CA ASN A 2 -27.44 28.20 -6.59
C ASN A 2 -26.16 27.38 -6.37
N ALA A 3 -26.13 26.17 -6.92
CA ALA A 3 -24.95 25.34 -6.96
C ALA A 3 -23.96 25.90 -7.99
N CYS A 4 -22.71 26.11 -7.56
CA CYS A 4 -21.59 26.48 -8.44
C CYS A 4 -21.35 25.38 -9.49
N ARG A 5 -21.54 25.73 -10.77
CA ARG A 5 -21.02 24.98 -11.91
C ARG A 5 -19.54 25.35 -12.10
N SER A 6 -18.62 24.45 -11.77
CA SER A 6 -17.24 24.53 -12.25
C SER A 6 -17.10 23.67 -13.51
N ASN A 7 -16.77 24.34 -14.62
CA ASN A 7 -16.42 23.74 -15.90
C ASN A 7 -14.91 23.54 -15.93
N SER A 8 -14.43 22.34 -15.60
CA SER A 8 -13.05 21.93 -15.82
C SER A 8 -13.02 20.75 -16.77
N ARG A 9 -12.76 21.05 -18.05
CA ARG A 9 -12.32 20.06 -19.05
C ARG A 9 -10.90 19.60 -18.68
N GLY A 10 -10.80 18.75 -17.68
CA GLY A 10 -9.64 17.91 -17.40
C GLY A 10 -9.93 16.49 -17.88
N ARG A 11 -8.97 15.86 -18.56
CA ARG A 11 -9.06 14.46 -19.02
C ARG A 11 -9.60 13.56 -17.91
N ILE A 12 -10.85 13.10 -18.03
CA ILE A 12 -11.41 12.02 -17.22
C ILE A 12 -10.78 10.72 -17.74
N GLY A 13 -9.52 10.50 -17.40
CA GLY A 13 -8.78 9.31 -17.75
C GLY A 13 -8.98 8.23 -16.69
N LYS A 14 -9.74 7.19 -17.03
CA LYS A 14 -9.63 5.80 -16.51
C LYS A 14 -9.71 5.52 -15.00
N ASN A 15 -9.92 6.49 -14.12
CA ASN A 15 -9.81 6.26 -12.66
C ASN A 15 -10.99 5.54 -11.97
N LYS A 16 -12.07 5.21 -12.68
CA LYS A 16 -13.30 4.69 -12.04
C LYS A 16 -13.40 3.16 -11.95
N TYR A 17 -12.49 2.41 -12.58
CA TYR A 17 -12.56 0.94 -12.71
C TYR A 17 -11.33 0.18 -12.14
N ILE A 18 -10.38 0.86 -11.48
CA ILE A 18 -9.05 0.30 -11.19
C ILE A 18 -9.01 -0.59 -9.92
N ILE A 19 -10.00 -0.49 -9.04
CA ILE A 19 -9.96 -1.18 -7.72
C ILE A 19 -10.53 -2.63 -7.77
N LEU A 20 -11.14 -3.08 -8.87
CA LEU A 20 -11.89 -4.36 -8.87
C LEU A 20 -11.11 -5.62 -9.31
N ASN A 21 -9.88 -5.51 -9.85
CA ASN A 21 -9.16 -6.65 -10.45
C ASN A 21 -7.66 -6.77 -10.11
N HIS A 22 -7.18 -6.10 -9.06
CA HIS A 22 -5.74 -6.10 -8.71
C HIS A 22 -5.35 -7.08 -7.59
N CYS A 23 -6.33 -7.75 -6.97
CA CYS A 23 -6.16 -8.76 -5.94
C CYS A 23 -6.18 -10.17 -6.55
N VAL A 24 -5.04 -10.64 -7.07
CA VAL A 24 -4.90 -12.02 -7.54
C VAL A 24 -3.84 -12.71 -6.71
N ILE A 25 -4.26 -13.76 -5.99
CA ILE A 25 -3.35 -14.61 -5.23
C ILE A 25 -2.31 -15.21 -6.17
N ILE A 26 -1.04 -14.96 -5.87
CA ILE A 26 0.07 -15.56 -6.61
C ILE A 26 0.28 -17.00 -6.08
N PRO A 27 0.35 -18.01 -6.97
CA PRO A 27 0.63 -19.39 -6.58
C PRO A 27 1.90 -19.52 -5.72
N GLU A 28 1.85 -20.37 -4.68
CA GLU A 28 2.97 -20.54 -3.72
C GLU A 28 4.28 -20.93 -4.38
N ASN A 29 4.23 -21.79 -5.40
CA ASN A 29 5.40 -22.24 -6.12
C ASN A 29 6.13 -21.12 -6.88
N LEU A 30 5.47 -19.97 -7.05
CA LEU A 30 6.04 -18.77 -7.67
C LEU A 30 6.57 -17.76 -6.67
N LEU A 31 6.37 -17.91 -5.35
CA LEU A 31 6.91 -16.98 -4.36
C LEU A 31 7.84 -17.71 -3.40
N ARG A 32 9.13 -17.37 -3.45
CA ARG A 32 10.14 -17.88 -2.52
C ARG A 32 10.51 -16.79 -1.54
N GLU A 33 10.51 -17.12 -0.25
CA GLU A 33 10.99 -16.18 0.77
C GLU A 33 12.47 -15.89 0.52
N ALA A 34 12.79 -14.63 0.26
CA ALA A 34 14.15 -14.16 0.03
C ALA A 34 14.83 -13.80 1.36
N ARG A 35 14.10 -13.09 2.23
CA ARG A 35 14.57 -12.65 3.56
C ARG A 35 13.42 -12.09 4.40
N THR A 36 13.68 -11.90 5.69
CA THR A 36 12.93 -10.96 6.53
C THR A 36 13.65 -9.61 6.59
N TYR A 37 12.92 -8.50 6.44
CA TYR A 37 13.43 -7.13 6.52
C TYR A 37 12.56 -6.29 7.43
N LYS A 38 13.13 -5.79 8.55
CA LYS A 38 12.42 -5.03 9.59
C LYS A 38 11.13 -5.71 10.09
N GLY A 39 11.15 -7.04 10.23
CA GLY A 39 10.00 -7.82 10.70
C GLY A 39 8.99 -8.20 9.60
N ILE A 40 9.15 -7.70 8.38
CA ILE A 40 8.31 -8.02 7.21
C ILE A 40 9.02 -9.07 6.35
N LYS A 41 8.31 -10.13 5.98
CA LYS A 41 8.84 -11.15 5.04
C LYS A 41 8.82 -10.61 3.61
N VAL A 42 9.89 -10.88 2.87
CA VAL A 42 10.09 -10.41 1.50
C VAL A 42 10.28 -11.60 0.57
N TYR A 43 9.49 -11.66 -0.50
CA TYR A 43 9.42 -12.77 -1.44
C TYR A 43 9.81 -12.35 -2.87
N ASN A 44 10.40 -13.26 -3.64
CA ASN A 44 10.64 -13.08 -5.08
C ASN A 44 10.20 -14.29 -5.90
N THR A 45 10.00 -14.07 -7.20
CA THR A 45 9.67 -15.14 -8.17
C THR A 45 10.89 -15.90 -8.69
N GLN A 46 12.07 -15.31 -8.55
CA GLN A 46 13.35 -15.88 -8.97
C GLN A 46 14.43 -15.43 -7.99
N SER A 47 15.50 -16.21 -7.88
CA SER A 47 16.71 -15.87 -7.12
C SER A 47 17.48 -14.71 -7.78
N THR A 48 16.91 -13.52 -7.70
CA THR A 48 17.50 -12.27 -8.18
C THR A 48 17.97 -11.43 -6.99
N ASN A 49 19.11 -10.76 -7.15
CA ASN A 49 19.63 -9.78 -6.18
C ASN A 49 18.80 -8.47 -6.17
N LEU A 50 17.54 -8.51 -6.62
CA LEU A 50 16.69 -7.35 -6.83
C LEU A 50 16.59 -6.46 -5.59
N PHE A 51 16.36 -7.07 -4.41
CA PHE A 51 16.23 -6.33 -3.16
C PHE A 51 17.55 -5.72 -2.67
N HIS A 52 18.70 -6.19 -3.17
CA HIS A 52 19.98 -5.52 -2.96
C HIS A 52 20.13 -4.32 -3.89
N THR A 53 19.73 -4.46 -5.16
CA THR A 53 19.77 -3.37 -6.15
C THR A 53 18.82 -2.22 -5.79
N TYR A 54 17.64 -2.54 -5.25
CA TYR A 54 16.59 -1.58 -4.90
C TYR A 54 16.43 -1.42 -3.38
N SER A 55 17.53 -1.44 -2.63
CA SER A 55 17.53 -1.44 -1.16
C SER A 55 16.90 -0.18 -0.54
N ASP A 56 17.15 0.99 -1.12
CA ASP A 56 16.59 2.27 -0.67
C ASP A 56 15.08 2.34 -0.91
N GLN A 57 14.65 1.89 -2.09
CA GLN A 57 13.25 1.80 -2.50
C GLN A 57 12.48 0.83 -1.58
N LEU A 58 13.06 -0.35 -1.34
CA LEU A 58 12.49 -1.34 -0.43
C LEU A 58 12.36 -0.75 0.98
N THR A 59 13.36 0.00 1.43
CA THR A 59 13.33 0.66 2.74
C THR A 59 12.20 1.68 2.85
N ARG A 60 12.00 2.52 1.83
CA ARG A 60 10.88 3.46 1.80
C ARG A 60 9.54 2.72 1.84
N PHE A 61 9.38 1.69 1.02
CA PHE A 61 8.14 0.93 0.97
C PHE A 61 7.82 0.21 2.28
N VAL A 62 8.79 -0.50 2.84
CA VAL A 62 8.63 -1.21 4.13
C VAL A 62 8.34 -0.25 5.27
N ASN A 63 8.92 0.95 5.28
CA ASN A 63 8.58 1.96 6.28
C ASN A 63 7.12 2.45 6.15
N ILE A 64 6.58 2.59 4.93
CA ILE A 64 5.16 2.87 4.71
C ILE A 64 4.31 1.75 5.30
N LEU A 65 4.62 0.49 4.97
CA LEU A 65 3.86 -0.66 5.45
C LEU A 65 3.91 -0.81 6.98
N ILE A 66 5.05 -0.56 7.63
CA ILE A 66 5.18 -0.55 9.09
C ILE A 66 4.25 0.50 9.69
N ARG A 67 4.24 1.72 9.15
CA ARG A 67 3.37 2.79 9.64
C ARG A 67 1.89 2.47 9.42
N LEU A 68 1.54 1.80 8.33
CA LEU A 68 0.18 1.34 8.09
C LEU A 68 -0.21 0.22 9.06
N ALA A 69 0.72 -0.69 9.37
CA ALA A 69 0.51 -1.73 10.38
C ALA A 69 0.15 -1.12 11.74
N GLU A 70 0.85 -0.06 12.16
CA GLU A 70 0.53 0.69 13.37
C GLU A 70 -0.87 1.31 13.31
N VAL A 71 -1.24 1.92 12.17
CA VAL A 71 -2.55 2.56 11.95
C VAL A 71 -3.70 1.56 12.09
N VAL A 72 -3.57 0.36 11.50
CA VAL A 72 -4.62 -0.67 11.47
C VAL A 72 -4.43 -1.77 12.53
N GLN A 73 -3.43 -1.61 13.41
CA GLN A 73 -3.09 -2.53 14.50
C GLN A 73 -2.77 -3.96 14.03
N LEU A 74 -2.11 -4.09 12.87
CA LEU A 74 -1.63 -5.37 12.37
C LEU A 74 -0.24 -5.69 12.91
N LYS A 75 0.02 -6.99 13.09
CA LYS A 75 1.36 -7.46 13.38
C LYS A 75 2.18 -7.45 12.09
N LEU A 76 3.46 -7.10 12.19
CA LEU A 76 4.36 -7.08 11.03
C LEU A 76 4.57 -8.47 10.41
N GLU A 77 4.41 -9.54 11.20
CA GLU A 77 4.50 -10.93 10.71
C GLU A 77 3.38 -11.31 9.72
N ASP A 78 2.27 -10.57 9.75
CA ASP A 78 1.11 -10.74 8.86
C ASP A 78 1.20 -9.83 7.62
N ILE A 79 2.28 -9.05 7.47
CA ILE A 79 2.50 -8.15 6.33
C ILE A 79 3.74 -8.57 5.58
N HIS A 80 3.57 -8.88 4.30
CA HIS A 80 4.59 -9.43 3.44
C HIS A 80 4.75 -8.54 2.20
N VAL A 81 5.97 -8.47 1.69
CA VAL A 81 6.28 -7.81 0.41
C VAL A 81 6.67 -8.87 -0.59
N TYR A 82 6.20 -8.76 -1.82
CA TYR A 82 6.66 -9.64 -2.90
C TYR A 82 7.05 -8.82 -4.12
N TYR A 83 7.90 -9.38 -4.97
CA TYR A 83 8.12 -8.86 -6.30
C TYR A 83 7.56 -9.81 -7.34
N TYR A 84 6.71 -9.29 -8.23
CA TYR A 84 6.17 -10.01 -9.38
C TYR A 84 6.15 -9.07 -10.59
N ASP A 85 6.50 -9.58 -11.77
CA ASP A 85 6.67 -8.75 -12.97
C ASP A 85 5.36 -8.11 -13.47
N ASP A 86 4.21 -8.70 -13.17
CA ASP A 86 2.92 -8.08 -13.45
C ASP A 86 2.53 -7.13 -12.31
N SER A 87 2.73 -5.82 -12.53
CA SER A 87 2.39 -4.77 -11.55
C SER A 87 0.89 -4.52 -11.40
N SER A 88 0.04 -5.13 -12.24
CA SER A 88 -1.42 -5.11 -12.03
C SER A 88 -1.85 -6.00 -10.86
N LYS A 89 -0.98 -6.93 -10.42
CA LYS A 89 -1.18 -7.70 -9.19
C LYS A 89 -0.62 -6.88 -8.03
N VAL A 90 -1.44 -5.99 -7.48
CA VAL A 90 -0.98 -4.96 -6.54
C VAL A 90 -0.80 -5.53 -5.14
N ALA A 91 -1.77 -6.32 -4.70
CA ALA A 91 -1.76 -6.94 -3.39
C ALA A 91 -2.60 -8.23 -3.42
N PHE A 92 -2.52 -9.03 -2.37
CA PHE A 92 -3.49 -10.09 -2.12
C PHE A 92 -3.45 -10.49 -0.64
N ASN A 93 -4.55 -11.03 -0.13
CA ASN A 93 -4.61 -11.69 1.17
C ASN A 93 -4.60 -13.20 0.97
N LYS A 94 -3.76 -13.87 1.75
CA LYS A 94 -3.76 -15.32 1.85
C LYS A 94 -3.56 -15.76 3.29
N ASP A 95 -4.45 -16.62 3.76
CA ASP A 95 -4.39 -17.17 5.12
C ASP A 95 -4.24 -16.09 6.21
N LYS A 96 -4.89 -14.93 5.98
CA LYS A 96 -4.87 -13.73 6.82
C LYS A 96 -3.54 -12.94 6.82
N ALA A 97 -2.57 -13.34 5.99
CA ALA A 97 -1.38 -12.56 5.70
C ALA A 97 -1.59 -11.72 4.44
N LEU A 98 -1.14 -10.46 4.48
CA LEU A 98 -1.32 -9.47 3.43
C LEU A 98 -0.01 -9.34 2.65
N TYR A 99 -0.08 -9.50 1.34
CA TYR A 99 1.06 -9.45 0.44
C TYR A 99 0.95 -8.22 -0.45
N PHE A 100 2.01 -7.40 -0.50
CA PHE A 100 2.03 -6.18 -1.32
C PHE A 100 3.15 -6.21 -2.36
N ASN A 101 2.82 -5.86 -3.61
CA ASN A 101 3.75 -5.93 -4.73
C ASN A 101 4.70 -4.73 -4.74
N PHE A 102 5.98 -5.02 -4.57
CA PHE A 102 7.05 -4.04 -4.62
C PHE A 102 7.18 -3.38 -6.00
N LYS A 103 6.91 -4.09 -7.10
CA LYS A 103 6.92 -3.51 -8.45
C LYS A 103 5.85 -2.42 -8.60
N SER A 104 4.65 -2.67 -8.09
CA SER A 104 3.56 -1.68 -8.08
C SER A 104 3.95 -0.44 -7.28
N TYR A 105 4.63 -0.59 -6.13
CA TYR A 105 5.17 0.55 -5.39
C TYR A 105 6.21 1.33 -6.20
N LEU A 106 7.17 0.64 -6.84
CA LEU A 106 8.20 1.28 -7.66
C LEU A 106 7.60 2.12 -8.79
N GLU A 107 6.58 1.60 -9.47
CA GLU A 107 5.95 2.26 -10.62
C GLU A 107 5.00 3.40 -10.23
N LEU A 108 4.33 3.31 -9.07
CA LEU A 108 3.31 4.27 -8.66
C LEU A 108 3.84 5.39 -7.75
N HIS A 109 4.79 5.08 -6.86
CA HIS A 109 5.02 5.91 -5.67
C HIS A 109 6.49 6.16 -5.30
N ASP A 110 7.45 5.38 -5.80
CA ASP A 110 8.85 5.55 -5.35
C ASP A 110 9.43 6.93 -5.69
N ASP A 111 9.15 7.42 -6.90
CA ASP A 111 9.65 8.72 -7.36
C ASP A 111 9.15 9.86 -6.45
N GLU A 112 7.85 9.92 -6.12
CA GLU A 112 7.32 10.97 -5.23
C GLU A 112 7.81 10.81 -3.78
N CYS A 113 7.94 9.57 -3.29
CA CYS A 113 8.45 9.30 -1.95
C CYS A 113 9.92 9.67 -1.80
N LYS A 114 10.72 9.50 -2.85
CA LYS A 114 12.13 9.91 -2.90
C LYS A 114 12.30 11.41 -2.66
N PHE A 115 11.33 12.23 -3.07
CA PHE A 115 11.32 13.67 -2.85
C PHE A 115 10.51 14.09 -1.62
N GLY A 116 10.19 13.16 -0.71
CA GLY A 116 9.54 13.44 0.57
C GLY A 116 8.02 13.56 0.50
N ASN A 117 7.39 13.38 -0.66
CA ASN A 117 5.94 13.37 -0.78
C ASN A 117 5.38 11.96 -0.55
N ILE A 118 5.07 11.65 0.71
CA ILE A 118 4.62 10.32 1.13
C ILE A 118 3.09 10.20 1.25
N CYS A 119 2.36 11.32 1.19
CA CYS A 119 0.92 11.37 1.48
C CYS A 119 0.10 10.50 0.53
N ASN A 120 0.40 10.58 -0.77
CA ASN A 120 -0.27 9.81 -1.81
C ASN A 120 0.00 8.31 -1.62
N ALA A 121 1.26 7.92 -1.43
CA ALA A 121 1.64 6.54 -1.17
C ALA A 121 0.97 5.98 0.09
N MET A 122 1.01 6.69 1.22
CA MET A 122 0.33 6.25 2.44
C MET A 122 -1.17 6.09 2.25
N SER A 123 -1.82 7.02 1.53
CA SER A 123 -3.25 6.97 1.27
C SER A 123 -3.63 5.79 0.38
N TYR A 124 -2.87 5.55 -0.69
CA TYR A 124 -3.10 4.44 -1.62
C TYR A 124 -2.92 3.10 -0.92
N TRP A 125 -1.78 2.91 -0.25
CA TRP A 125 -1.50 1.64 0.43
C TRP A 125 -2.38 1.42 1.65
N PHE A 126 -2.90 2.47 2.30
CA PHE A 126 -3.95 2.34 3.33
C PHE A 126 -5.23 1.72 2.75
N ILE A 127 -5.70 2.22 1.60
CA ILE A 127 -6.86 1.65 0.92
C ILE A 127 -6.60 0.18 0.56
N MET A 128 -5.40 -0.13 0.06
CA MET A 128 -4.99 -1.51 -0.22
C MET A 128 -5.00 -2.40 1.04
N VAL A 129 -4.45 -1.94 2.16
CA VAL A 129 -4.50 -2.67 3.44
C VAL A 129 -5.94 -2.95 3.86
N CYS A 130 -6.83 -1.96 3.82
CA CYS A 130 -8.24 -2.15 4.17
C CYS A 130 -8.96 -3.11 3.21
N HIS A 131 -8.63 -3.07 1.92
CA HIS A 131 -9.16 -3.99 0.93
C HIS A 131 -8.74 -5.42 1.25
N GLU A 132 -7.44 -5.66 1.42
CA GLU A 132 -6.94 -7.00 1.73
C GLU A 132 -7.43 -7.50 3.09
N LEU A 133 -7.65 -6.64 4.07
CA LEU A 133 -8.29 -7.05 5.33
C LEU A 133 -9.72 -7.54 5.17
N ALA A 134 -10.49 -6.98 4.23
CA ALA A 134 -11.86 -7.44 3.97
C ALA A 134 -11.89 -8.88 3.44
N HIS A 135 -10.84 -9.33 2.75
CA HIS A 135 -10.70 -10.72 2.32
C HIS A 135 -10.56 -11.73 3.46
N ASN A 136 -10.35 -11.29 4.71
CA ASN A 136 -10.47 -12.17 5.88
C ASN A 136 -11.91 -12.65 6.12
N PHE A 137 -12.91 -11.98 5.56
CA PHE A 137 -14.33 -12.27 5.77
C PHE A 137 -15.07 -12.63 4.48
N ALA A 138 -14.64 -12.10 3.34
CA ALA A 138 -15.27 -12.37 2.05
C ALA A 138 -14.22 -12.45 0.94
N LEU A 139 -14.08 -13.64 0.34
CA LEU A 139 -13.13 -13.87 -0.74
C LEU A 139 -13.55 -13.17 -2.04
N GLU A 140 -14.85 -13.16 -2.35
CA GLU A 140 -15.38 -12.50 -3.54
C GLU A 140 -15.65 -11.01 -3.29
N HIS A 141 -15.48 -10.18 -4.33
CA HIS A 141 -15.88 -8.77 -4.33
C HIS A 141 -17.41 -8.60 -4.39
N ASN A 142 -18.09 -9.06 -3.34
CA ASN A 142 -19.54 -8.94 -3.16
C ASN A 142 -19.87 -7.89 -2.08
N ALA A 143 -21.16 -7.70 -1.80
CA ALA A 143 -21.61 -6.72 -0.82
C ALA A 143 -21.02 -6.93 0.59
N THR A 144 -20.71 -8.18 0.97
CA THR A 144 -20.05 -8.48 2.25
C THR A 144 -18.62 -7.96 2.25
N HIS A 145 -17.86 -8.19 1.17
CA HIS A 145 -16.51 -7.63 1.02
C HIS A 145 -16.55 -6.10 1.06
N GLU A 146 -17.46 -5.46 0.30
CA GLU A 146 -17.61 -4.01 0.29
C GLU A 146 -17.95 -3.45 1.69
N TYR A 147 -18.82 -4.14 2.43
CA TYR A 147 -19.16 -3.78 3.81
C TYR A 147 -17.93 -3.78 4.72
N TYR A 148 -17.14 -4.85 4.75
CA TYR A 148 -15.94 -4.92 5.60
C TYR A 148 -14.86 -3.94 5.15
N PHE A 149 -14.62 -3.81 3.83
CA PHE A 149 -13.65 -2.88 3.28
C PHE A 149 -13.96 -1.44 3.71
N THR A 150 -15.20 -0.99 3.47
CA THR A 150 -15.62 0.37 3.85
C THR A 150 -15.65 0.57 5.36
N SER A 151 -16.01 -0.46 6.13
CA SER A 151 -15.96 -0.42 7.60
C SER A 151 -14.53 -0.22 8.12
N TYR A 152 -13.54 -0.92 7.55
CA TYR A 152 -12.13 -0.72 7.91
C TYR A 152 -11.62 0.68 7.56
N VAL A 153 -11.95 1.18 6.37
CA VAL A 153 -11.59 2.54 5.96
C VAL A 153 -12.17 3.55 6.95
N MET A 154 -13.46 3.45 7.28
CA MET A 154 -14.11 4.37 8.23
C MET A 154 -13.52 4.26 9.64
N ALA A 155 -13.28 3.04 10.13
CA ALA A 155 -12.75 2.82 11.48
C ALA A 155 -11.36 3.41 11.68
N TYR A 156 -10.49 3.36 10.66
CA TYR A 156 -9.11 3.81 10.76
C TYR A 156 -8.84 5.16 10.10
N MET A 157 -9.86 5.83 9.56
CA MET A 157 -9.72 7.10 8.84
C MET A 157 -9.01 8.20 9.67
N SER A 158 -9.39 8.34 10.95
CA SER A 158 -8.74 9.31 11.84
C SER A 158 -7.29 8.94 12.13
N SER A 159 -7.00 7.64 12.31
CA SER A 159 -5.65 7.14 12.56
C SER A 159 -4.72 7.37 11.37
N ILE A 160 -5.17 7.12 10.14
CA ILE A 160 -4.36 7.35 8.94
C ILE A 160 -4.10 8.85 8.73
N PHE A 161 -5.09 9.71 8.97
CA PHE A 161 -4.88 11.16 8.89
C PHE A 161 -3.84 11.64 9.89
N ASN A 162 -3.96 11.23 11.15
CA ASN A 162 -2.96 11.54 12.17
C ASN A 162 -1.57 11.03 11.79
N ALA A 163 -1.48 9.80 11.25
CA ALA A 163 -0.22 9.23 10.82
C ALA A 163 0.43 10.03 9.69
N ILE A 164 -0.34 10.48 8.69
CA ILE A 164 0.14 11.30 7.57
C ILE A 164 0.59 12.68 8.07
N PHE A 165 -0.25 13.39 8.84
CA PHE A 165 0.10 14.73 9.36
C PHE A 165 1.37 14.72 10.20
N ASN A 166 1.52 13.74 11.11
CA ASN A 166 2.71 13.64 11.93
C ASN A 166 3.98 13.38 11.11
N THR A 167 3.86 12.62 10.01
CA THR A 167 4.99 12.35 9.12
C THR A 167 5.45 13.62 8.39
N ILE A 168 4.51 14.44 7.91
CA ILE A 168 4.82 15.73 7.27
C ILE A 168 5.50 16.68 8.27
N ASN A 169 4.95 16.80 9.48
CA ASN A 169 5.46 17.73 10.48
C ASN A 169 6.89 17.38 10.92
N ILE A 170 7.22 16.09 11.06
CA ILE A 170 8.59 15.65 11.38
C ILE A 170 9.57 16.05 10.27
N ILE A 171 9.19 15.88 9.00
CA ILE A 171 10.04 16.27 7.86
C ILE A 171 10.29 17.79 7.88
N SER A 172 9.25 18.60 8.11
CA SER A 172 9.39 20.05 8.22
C SER A 172 10.30 20.47 9.38
N SER A 173 10.19 19.82 10.55
CA SER A 173 11.07 20.11 11.69
C SER A 173 12.53 19.75 11.44
N ILE A 174 12.82 18.65 10.72
CA ILE A 174 14.20 18.27 10.38
C ILE A 174 14.80 19.26 9.37
N ILE A 175 14.05 19.68 8.35
CA ILE A 175 14.52 20.66 7.36
C ILE A 175 14.87 21.99 8.03
N ASN A 176 14.07 22.43 9.00
CA ASN A 176 14.33 23.67 9.74
C ASN A 176 15.47 23.57 10.75
N PHE A 177 15.93 22.36 11.11
CA PHE A 177 17.06 22.17 12.02
C PHE A 177 18.41 22.13 11.27
N VAL A 178 18.40 21.79 9.98
CA VAL A 178 19.61 21.65 9.15
C VAL A 178 19.94 22.94 8.38
N ASN A 179 19.02 23.90 8.31
CA ASN A 179 19.23 25.24 7.76
C ASN A 179 19.39 26.27 8.89
#